data_AF-A0A4Y2BNR1-F1
#
_entry.id   AF-A0A4Y2BNR1-F1
#
_cell.length_a   1.000
_cell.length_b   1.000
_cell.length_c   1.000
_cell.angle_alpha   90.00
_cell.angle_beta   90.00
_cell.angle_gamma   90.00
#
_symmetry.space_group_name_H-M   'P 1'
#
loop_
_entity.id
_entity.type
_entity.pdbx_description
1 polymer ?
#
loop_
_entity_poly.entity_id
_entity_poly.type
_entity_poly.pdbx_seq_one_letter_code
_entity_poly.pdbx_strand_id
1 'polypeptide(L)'
;MVSERILAHGSSTWCLNPTHRMKRKPSSIQRPLLLYISGAYRTTPTVGLQKILGIPPLNMQLQFEERVTSIYCLRISLPSHITDIQPQYLKMKATGWSLHPSENLQPKQISLEDGEASIARKDIINIFTYGSKTEHGVGTAFCVLTNDIWSYQWSSKLNYSNAVF
;
A
#
# COMPACT_ATOMS: atom_id res chain seq x y z
N MET A 1 4.06 7.25 1.09
CA MET A 1 3.24 6.06 0.74
C MET A 1 1.77 6.43 0.88
N VAL A 2 1.05 6.67 -0.23
CA VAL A 2 -0.38 7.08 -0.21
C VAL A 2 -1.28 5.93 0.26
N SER A 3 -0.89 4.69 -0.03
CA SER A 3 -1.58 3.46 0.36
C SER A 3 -1.63 3.23 1.87
N GLU A 4 -0.55 3.55 2.62
CA GLU A 4 -0.56 3.48 4.10
C GLU A 4 -1.55 4.46 4.73
N ARG A 5 -1.65 5.69 4.19
CA ARG A 5 -2.58 6.71 4.71
C ARG A 5 -4.04 6.35 4.45
N ILE A 6 -4.33 5.78 3.28
CA ILE A 6 -5.69 5.31 2.91
C ILE A 6 -6.11 4.12 3.79
N LEU A 7 -5.20 3.16 4.01
CA LEU A 7 -5.44 2.01 4.90
C LEU A 7 -5.62 2.46 6.35
N ALA A 8 -4.80 3.39 6.85
CA ALA A 8 -4.93 3.92 8.21
C ALA A 8 -6.30 4.57 8.45
N HIS A 9 -6.79 5.35 7.49
CA HIS A 9 -8.05 6.08 7.63
C HIS A 9 -9.29 5.18 7.45
N GLY A 10 -9.23 4.20 6.53
CA GLY A 10 -10.27 3.18 6.37
C GLY A 10 -10.31 2.20 7.56
N SER A 11 -9.15 1.88 8.13
CA SER A 11 -9.00 1.03 9.30
C SER A 11 -9.64 1.65 10.54
N SER A 12 -9.37 2.93 10.83
CA SER A 12 -9.94 3.60 12.01
C SER A 12 -11.46 3.72 11.93
N THR A 13 -12.04 3.88 10.74
CA THR A 13 -13.51 3.92 10.57
C THR A 13 -14.16 2.54 10.66
N TRP A 14 -13.49 1.47 10.21
CA TRP A 14 -14.06 0.12 10.20
C TRP A 14 -13.76 -0.70 11.46
N CYS A 15 -12.70 -0.38 12.21
CA CYS A 15 -12.16 -1.25 13.26
C CYS A 15 -12.17 -0.64 14.68
N LEU A 16 -12.43 0.67 14.86
CA LEU A 16 -12.51 1.28 16.20
C LEU A 16 -13.65 0.66 17.04
N ASN A 17 -14.84 0.51 16.45
CA ASN A 17 -16.05 0.01 17.12
C ASN A 17 -16.93 -0.80 16.14
N PRO A 18 -16.47 -1.96 15.64
CA PRO A 18 -17.21 -2.68 14.63
C PRO A 18 -18.49 -3.28 15.21
N THR A 19 -19.62 -2.98 14.58
CA THR A 19 -20.90 -3.65 14.86
C THR A 19 -20.78 -5.16 14.61
N HIS A 20 -21.68 -5.95 15.18
CA HIS A 20 -21.67 -7.40 14.98
C HIS A 20 -21.75 -7.80 13.48
N ARG A 21 -22.48 -7.03 12.66
CA ARG A 21 -22.54 -7.21 11.19
C ARG A 21 -21.18 -6.93 10.53
N MET A 22 -20.47 -5.91 10.97
CA MET A 22 -19.13 -5.57 10.47
C MET A 22 -18.11 -6.64 10.86
N LYS A 23 -18.18 -7.21 12.07
CA LYS A 23 -17.30 -8.30 12.50
C LYS A 23 -17.47 -9.58 11.67
N ARG A 24 -18.68 -9.85 11.16
CA ARG A 24 -18.96 -11.04 10.32
C ARG A 24 -18.47 -10.91 8.88
N LYS A 25 -18.39 -9.70 8.33
CA LYS A 25 -17.95 -9.46 6.94
C LYS A 25 -16.53 -10.01 6.66
N PRO A 26 -15.49 -9.71 7.47
CA PRO A 26 -14.16 -10.28 7.30
C PRO A 26 -14.16 -11.81 7.29
N SER A 27 -14.92 -12.44 8.20
CA SER A 27 -15.04 -13.90 8.23
C SER A 27 -15.68 -14.45 6.96
N SER A 28 -16.64 -13.74 6.36
CA SER A 28 -17.24 -14.12 5.08
C SER A 28 -16.26 -13.98 3.91
N ILE A 29 -15.37 -12.97 3.95
CA ILE A 29 -14.34 -12.75 2.92
C ILE A 29 -13.21 -13.78 3.03
N GLN A 30 -12.82 -14.12 4.27
CA GLN A 30 -11.74 -15.07 4.54
C GLN A 30 -12.15 -16.53 4.28
N ARG A 31 -13.43 -16.88 4.50
CA ARG A 31 -13.91 -18.27 4.45
C ARG A 31 -13.68 -19.01 3.11
N PRO A 32 -13.91 -18.41 1.93
CA PRO A 32 -13.63 -19.08 0.65
C PRO A 32 -12.16 -19.51 0.51
N LEU A 33 -11.22 -18.64 0.93
CA LEU A 33 -9.79 -18.95 0.91
C LEU A 33 -9.46 -20.10 1.87
N LEU A 34 -10.01 -20.08 3.08
CA LEU A 34 -9.79 -21.15 4.07
C LEU A 34 -10.31 -22.51 3.56
N LEU A 35 -11.47 -22.53 2.90
CA LEU A 35 -12.02 -23.75 2.29
C LEU A 35 -11.15 -24.24 1.13
N TYR A 36 -10.66 -23.33 0.29
CA TYR A 36 -9.77 -23.67 -0.82
C TYR A 36 -8.48 -24.32 -0.33
N ILE A 37 -7.84 -23.74 0.69
CA ILE A 37 -6.58 -24.27 1.24
C ILE A 37 -6.78 -25.61 1.95
N SER A 38 -7.86 -25.75 2.73
CA SER A 38 -8.11 -26.96 3.54
C SER A 38 -8.73 -28.12 2.75
N GLY A 39 -9.38 -27.86 1.62
CA GLY A 39 -10.19 -28.85 0.91
C GLY A 39 -11.41 -29.35 1.71
N ALA A 40 -11.78 -28.66 2.80
CA ALA A 40 -12.84 -29.10 3.69
C ALA A 40 -14.25 -28.86 3.11
N TYR A 41 -15.24 -29.58 3.63
CA TYR A 41 -16.63 -29.36 3.26
C TYR A 41 -17.10 -27.94 3.57
N ARG A 42 -18.05 -27.44 2.77
CA ARG A 42 -18.66 -26.11 2.98
C ARG A 42 -19.38 -25.97 4.33
N THR A 43 -19.71 -27.07 5.00
CA THR A 43 -20.33 -27.09 6.34
C THR A 43 -19.31 -26.98 7.48
N THR A 44 -18.02 -27.12 7.21
CA THR A 44 -16.98 -27.06 8.25
C THR A 44 -16.91 -25.67 8.89
N PRO A 45 -16.95 -25.53 10.23
CA PRO A 45 -16.92 -24.23 10.90
C PRO A 45 -15.66 -23.42 10.60
N THR A 46 -15.78 -22.11 10.33
CA THR A 46 -14.64 -21.22 10.00
C THR A 46 -13.56 -21.21 11.08
N VAL A 47 -13.98 -21.25 12.35
CA VAL A 47 -13.06 -21.28 13.51
C VAL A 47 -12.21 -22.55 13.50
N GLY A 48 -12.79 -23.68 13.11
CA GLY A 48 -12.04 -24.94 12.96
C GLY A 48 -11.00 -24.84 11.86
N LEU A 49 -11.36 -24.28 10.70
CA LEU A 49 -10.44 -24.06 9.59
C LEU A 49 -9.27 -23.15 9.96
N GLN A 50 -9.54 -22.05 10.66
CA GLN A 50 -8.53 -21.12 11.17
C GLN A 50 -7.54 -21.83 12.09
N LYS A 51 -8.03 -22.66 13.01
CA LYS A 51 -7.18 -23.39 13.96
C LYS A 51 -6.33 -24.46 13.28
N ILE A 52 -6.89 -25.22 12.33
CA ILE A 52 -6.18 -26.26 11.59
C ILE A 52 -5.10 -25.65 10.69
N LEU A 53 -5.41 -24.55 10.01
CA LEU A 53 -4.47 -23.89 9.10
C LEU A 53 -3.49 -22.95 9.81
N GLY A 54 -3.66 -22.70 11.10
CA GLY A 54 -2.87 -21.71 11.84
C GLY A 54 -3.09 -20.27 11.37
N ILE A 55 -4.21 -19.99 10.69
CA ILE A 55 -4.53 -18.67 10.13
C ILE A 55 -5.44 -17.95 11.11
N PRO A 56 -5.02 -16.80 11.69
CA PRO A 56 -5.84 -16.07 12.64
C PRO A 56 -7.08 -15.43 11.96
N PRO A 57 -8.13 -15.10 12.73
CA PRO A 57 -9.29 -14.41 12.20
C PRO A 57 -8.95 -13.04 11.60
N LEU A 58 -9.44 -12.79 10.37
CA LEU A 58 -9.15 -11.56 9.65
C LEU A 58 -9.59 -10.30 10.42
N ASN A 59 -10.68 -10.36 11.16
CA ASN A 59 -11.14 -9.25 12.00
C ASN A 59 -10.16 -8.92 13.15
N MET A 60 -9.49 -9.94 13.71
CA MET A 60 -8.49 -9.73 14.77
C MET A 60 -7.21 -9.12 14.20
N GLN A 61 -6.77 -9.57 13.03
CA GLN A 61 -5.62 -8.98 12.33
C GLN A 61 -5.86 -7.51 11.98
N LEU A 62 -7.03 -7.19 11.42
CA LEU A 62 -7.36 -5.80 11.08
C LEU A 62 -7.40 -4.89 12.31
N GLN A 63 -7.95 -5.36 13.43
CA GLN A 63 -7.92 -4.60 14.69
C GLN A 63 -6.51 -4.45 15.28
N PHE A 64 -5.66 -5.46 15.11
CA PHE A 64 -4.27 -5.37 15.52
C PHE A 64 -3.52 -4.32 14.70
N GLU A 65 -3.64 -4.37 13.37
CA GLU A 65 -3.03 -3.40 12.45
C GLU A 65 -3.55 -1.98 12.68
N GLU A 66 -4.85 -1.82 12.97
CA GLU A 66 -5.44 -0.53 13.36
C GLU A 66 -4.75 0.05 14.59
N ARG A 67 -4.58 -0.77 15.63
CA ARG A 67 -3.95 -0.35 16.89
C ARG A 67 -2.48 -0.02 16.71
N VAL A 68 -1.76 -0.83 15.94
CA VAL A 68 -0.36 -0.53 15.60
C VAL A 68 -0.29 0.80 14.84
N THR A 69 -1.15 1.01 13.85
CA THR A 69 -1.16 2.24 13.06
C THR A 69 -1.56 3.46 13.89
N SER A 70 -2.58 3.36 14.74
CA SER A 70 -3.04 4.47 15.57
C SER A 70 -2.00 4.88 16.61
N ILE A 71 -1.29 3.91 17.18
CA ILE A 71 -0.24 4.17 18.18
C ILE A 71 1.04 4.68 17.52
N TYR A 72 1.57 3.98 16.51
CA TYR A 72 2.88 4.29 15.92
C TYR A 72 2.82 5.41 14.87
N CYS A 73 1.76 5.47 14.06
CA CYS A 73 1.66 6.45 12.96
C CYS A 73 0.89 7.70 13.38
N LEU A 74 -0.19 7.56 14.17
CA LEU A 74 -1.05 8.68 14.56
C LEU A 74 -0.75 9.22 15.96
N ARG A 75 0.09 8.55 16.76
CA ARG A 75 0.43 8.90 18.15
C ARG A 75 -0.79 9.08 19.05
N ILE A 76 -1.87 8.33 18.78
CA ILE A 76 -3.07 8.34 19.61
C ILE A 76 -2.77 7.55 20.90
N SER A 77 -3.16 8.09 22.05
CA SER A 77 -2.94 7.48 23.36
C SER A 77 -3.51 6.06 23.44
N LEU A 78 -2.82 5.15 24.11
CA LEU A 78 -3.30 3.79 24.36
C LEU A 78 -4.65 3.81 25.10
N PRO A 79 -5.49 2.76 24.96
CA PRO A 79 -6.67 2.58 25.78
C PRO A 79 -6.33 2.65 27.28
N SER A 80 -7.20 3.26 28.09
CA SER A 80 -7.00 3.51 29.53
C SER A 80 -6.71 2.27 30.38
N HIS A 81 -6.93 1.06 29.85
CA HIS A 81 -6.63 -0.21 30.51
C HIS A 81 -5.14 -0.61 30.45
N ILE A 82 -4.32 0.02 29.60
CA ILE A 82 -2.88 -0.25 29.50
C ILE A 82 -2.14 0.99 30.01
N THR A 83 -2.00 1.09 31.33
CA THR A 83 -1.31 2.22 32.00
C THR A 83 0.21 2.08 31.99
N ASP A 84 0.73 0.88 31.72
CA ASP A 84 2.14 0.53 31.91
C ASP A 84 3.03 0.79 30.67
N ILE A 85 2.41 1.02 29.50
CA ILE A 85 3.13 1.25 28.25
C ILE A 85 2.86 2.69 27.80
N GLN A 86 3.74 3.63 28.15
CA GLN A 86 3.68 4.97 27.54
C GLN A 86 4.12 4.92 26.06
N PRO A 87 3.46 5.68 25.17
CA PRO A 87 3.80 5.74 23.75
C PRO A 87 5.28 6.04 23.46
N GLN A 88 5.96 6.76 24.36
CA GLN A 88 7.39 7.09 24.27
C GLN A 88 8.35 5.89 24.43
N TYR A 89 7.90 4.78 25.02
CA TYR A 89 8.70 3.55 25.14
C TYR A 89 8.59 2.65 23.91
N LEU A 90 7.63 2.93 23.02
CA LEU A 90 7.47 2.17 21.78
C LEU A 90 8.50 2.66 20.76
N LYS A 91 9.56 1.87 20.55
CA LYS A 91 10.60 2.16 19.57
C LYS A 91 9.99 2.19 18.16
N MET A 92 9.77 3.39 17.64
CA MET A 92 9.31 3.62 16.28
C MET A 92 10.30 2.96 15.31
N LYS A 93 9.87 1.93 14.57
CA LYS A 93 10.55 1.58 13.33
C LYS A 93 10.47 2.83 12.45
N ALA A 94 11.60 3.30 11.91
CA ALA A 94 11.64 4.49 11.09
C ALA A 94 10.79 4.28 9.83
N THR A 95 9.52 4.65 9.90
CA THR A 95 8.60 4.56 8.76
C THR A 95 8.77 5.82 7.93
N GLY A 96 9.51 5.67 6.84
CA GLY A 96 9.50 6.60 5.72
C GLY A 96 10.32 7.88 5.92
N TRP A 97 11.10 8.20 4.90
CA TRP A 97 11.92 9.40 4.81
C TRP A 97 11.07 10.66 5.03
N SER A 98 11.60 11.63 5.78
CA SER A 98 10.98 12.95 6.00
C SER A 98 11.03 13.86 4.77
N LEU A 99 11.71 13.44 3.71
CA LEU A 99 11.85 14.18 2.46
C LEU A 99 11.02 13.48 1.38
N HIS A 100 10.07 14.20 0.81
CA HIS A 100 9.23 13.66 -0.25
C HIS A 100 10.09 13.56 -1.54
N PRO A 101 10.03 12.47 -2.33
CA PRO A 101 10.85 12.35 -3.54
C PRO A 101 10.68 13.51 -4.54
N SER A 102 9.58 14.27 -4.48
CA SER A 102 9.41 15.49 -5.29
C SER A 102 10.34 16.64 -4.89
N GLU A 103 10.86 16.66 -3.66
CA GLU A 103 11.74 17.71 -3.15
C GLU A 103 13.17 17.58 -3.72
N ASN A 104 13.51 16.42 -4.30
CA ASN A 104 14.81 16.14 -4.92
C ASN A 104 14.73 16.09 -6.47
N LEU A 105 13.62 16.53 -7.07
CA LEU A 105 13.50 16.60 -8.53
C LEU A 105 14.38 17.72 -9.05
N GLN A 106 15.33 17.38 -9.92
CA GLN A 106 16.08 18.41 -10.64
C GLN A 106 15.19 19.06 -11.70
N PRO A 107 15.12 20.40 -11.80
CA PRO A 107 14.29 21.09 -12.79
C PRO A 107 14.57 20.68 -14.24
N LYS A 108 15.79 20.19 -14.52
CA LYS A 108 16.23 19.76 -15.85
C LYS A 108 15.79 18.35 -16.25
N GLN A 109 15.13 17.60 -15.37
CA GLN A 109 14.80 16.18 -15.62
C GLN A 109 13.46 15.99 -16.33
N ILE A 110 12.53 16.93 -16.20
CA ILE A 110 11.20 16.90 -16.82
C ILE A 110 10.77 18.34 -17.13
N SER A 111 10.78 18.75 -18.40
CA SER A 111 9.98 19.92 -18.80
C SER A 111 8.56 19.45 -19.04
N LEU A 112 7.62 20.04 -18.31
CA LEU A 112 6.21 19.97 -18.66
C LEU A 112 5.99 21.16 -19.61
N GLU A 113 6.34 20.98 -20.89
CA GLU A 113 5.77 21.86 -21.92
C GLU A 113 4.26 21.53 -21.86
N ASP A 114 3.43 22.43 -21.32
CA ASP A 114 1.99 22.28 -21.44
C ASP A 114 1.72 22.26 -22.94
N GLY A 115 1.30 21.09 -23.45
CA GLY A 115 1.13 20.83 -24.86
C GLY A 115 -0.02 21.63 -25.44
N GLU A 116 0.15 22.95 -25.55
CA GLU A 116 -0.74 23.86 -26.23
C GLU A 116 -0.51 23.73 -27.75
N ALA A 117 -0.88 22.58 -28.29
CA ALA A 117 -1.08 22.40 -29.72
C ALA A 117 -2.13 21.31 -29.94
N SER A 118 -3.34 21.77 -30.23
CA SER A 118 -4.41 20.99 -30.86
C SER A 118 -3.87 20.10 -31.99
N ILE A 119 -4.01 18.78 -31.85
CA ILE A 119 -4.17 17.92 -33.03
C ILE A 119 -5.43 17.12 -32.83
N ALA A 120 -6.47 17.53 -33.56
CA ALA A 120 -7.62 16.72 -33.87
C ALA A 120 -7.16 15.45 -34.59
N ARG A 121 -6.79 14.43 -33.82
CA ARG A 121 -6.66 13.06 -34.30
C ARG A 121 -6.82 12.12 -33.12
N LYS A 122 -7.63 11.09 -33.32
CA LYS A 122 -8.00 10.06 -32.35
C LYS A 122 -6.84 9.10 -32.15
N ASP A 123 -5.66 9.65 -31.87
CA ASP A 123 -4.43 8.88 -31.78
C ASP A 123 -4.36 8.26 -30.39
N ILE A 124 -4.31 6.93 -30.33
CA ILE A 124 -4.22 6.20 -29.05
C ILE A 124 -2.79 6.38 -28.56
N ILE A 125 -2.61 7.11 -27.45
CA ILE A 125 -1.33 7.30 -26.78
C ILE A 125 -1.24 6.30 -25.62
N ASN A 126 -0.32 5.35 -25.72
CA ASN A 126 0.02 4.43 -24.65
C ASN A 126 1.37 4.83 -24.05
N ILE A 127 1.42 5.04 -22.73
CA ILE A 127 2.65 5.34 -22.01
C ILE A 127 3.00 4.13 -21.15
N PHE A 128 4.20 3.57 -21.35
CA PHE A 128 4.73 2.48 -20.55
C PHE A 128 5.82 3.02 -19.63
N THR A 129 5.78 2.62 -18.36
CA THR A 129 6.79 2.96 -17.37
C THR A 129 7.41 1.68 -16.82
N TYR A 130 8.73 1.71 -16.61
CA TYR A 130 9.47 0.57 -16.08
C TYR A 130 10.52 1.05 -15.08
N GLY A 131 10.58 0.38 -13.93
CA GLY A 131 11.64 0.54 -12.95
C GLY A 131 12.47 -0.74 -12.88
N SER A 132 13.80 -0.60 -12.91
CA SER A 132 14.73 -1.72 -12.78
C SER A 132 15.63 -1.54 -11.56
N LYS A 133 15.99 -2.66 -10.92
CA LYS A 133 16.96 -2.68 -9.81
C LYS A 133 18.05 -3.70 -10.15
N THR A 134 19.29 -3.26 -10.07
CA THR A 134 20.49 -4.11 -10.15
C THR A 134 21.31 -3.95 -8.88
N GLU A 135 22.34 -4.77 -8.70
CA GLU A 135 23.34 -4.58 -7.63
C GLU A 135 24.04 -3.21 -7.70
N HIS A 136 24.07 -2.57 -8.88
CA HIS A 136 24.75 -1.29 -9.10
C HIS A 136 23.83 -0.07 -8.96
N GLY A 137 22.55 -0.26 -8.63
CA GLY A 137 21.59 0.81 -8.35
C GLY A 137 20.20 0.58 -8.95
N VAL A 138 19.38 1.64 -8.91
CA VAL A 138 18.00 1.64 -9.40
C VAL A 138 17.89 2.54 -10.63
N GLY A 139 17.20 2.09 -11.67
CA GLY A 139 16.91 2.85 -12.87
C GLY A 139 15.41 3.02 -13.10
N THR A 140 15.05 4.03 -13.88
CA THR A 140 13.69 4.26 -14.35
C THR A 140 13.71 4.55 -15.84
N ALA A 141 12.69 4.09 -16.54
CA ALA A 141 12.48 4.35 -17.96
C ALA A 141 10.99 4.54 -18.24
N PHE A 142 10.69 5.29 -19.29
CA PHE A 142 9.38 5.29 -19.90
C PHE A 142 9.48 5.39 -21.42
N CYS A 143 8.43 4.94 -22.08
CA CYS A 143 8.26 5.09 -23.51
C CYS A 143 6.82 5.41 -23.86
N VAL A 144 6.65 6.17 -24.93
CA VAL A 144 5.36 6.62 -25.47
C VAL A 144 5.17 5.96 -26.83
N LEU A 145 4.00 5.37 -26.99
CA LEU A 145 3.55 4.70 -28.19
C LEU A 145 2.31 5.43 -28.68
N THR A 146 2.35 5.98 -29.89
CA THR A 146 1.23 6.69 -30.51
C THR A 146 0.76 5.88 -31.70
N ASN A 147 -0.49 5.40 -31.70
CA ASN A 147 -1.03 4.51 -32.74
C ASN A 147 -0.13 3.31 -33.04
N ASP A 148 0.34 2.63 -31.98
CA ASP A 148 1.23 1.49 -32.07
C ASP A 148 2.61 1.76 -32.70
N ILE A 149 3.00 3.03 -32.83
CA ILE A 149 4.33 3.47 -33.28
C ILE A 149 5.07 4.14 -32.12
N TRP A 150 6.34 3.77 -31.90
CA TRP A 150 7.19 4.37 -30.87
C TRP A 150 7.48 5.84 -31.18
N SER A 151 6.99 6.75 -30.34
CA SER A 151 7.14 8.19 -30.54
C SER A 151 8.18 8.82 -29.62
N TYR A 152 8.35 8.28 -28.40
CA TYR A 152 9.34 8.81 -27.46
C TYR A 152 9.84 7.73 -26.49
N GLN A 153 11.10 7.83 -26.06
CA GLN A 153 11.68 6.99 -25.02
C GLN A 153 12.66 7.80 -24.17
N TRP A 154 12.65 7.54 -22.86
CA TRP A 154 13.62 8.07 -21.92
C TRP A 154 13.99 7.05 -20.85
N SER A 155 15.24 7.08 -20.41
CA SER A 155 15.70 6.27 -19.28
C SER A 155 16.80 6.98 -18.51
N SER A 156 16.84 6.79 -17.19
CA SER A 156 17.87 7.37 -16.33
C SER A 156 18.14 6.52 -15.10
N LYS A 157 19.38 6.59 -14.61
CA LYS A 157 19.77 6.01 -13.33
C LYS A 157 19.32 6.96 -12.21
N LEU A 158 18.59 6.45 -11.24
CA LEU A 158 18.20 7.23 -10.07
C LEU A 158 19.42 7.46 -9.17
N ASN A 159 19.53 8.67 -8.63
CA ASN A 159 20.51 8.97 -7.60
C ASN A 159 20.17 8.18 -6.32
N TYR A 160 21.17 7.84 -5.51
CA TYR A 160 21.01 7.15 -4.23
C TYR A 160 20.06 7.88 -3.28
N SER A 161 20.01 9.21 -3.32
CA SER A 161 19.05 10.01 -2.53
C SER A 161 17.59 9.85 -2.97
N ASN A 162 17.35 9.32 -4.18
CA ASN A 162 16.04 9.22 -4.81
C ASN A 162 15.62 7.74 -5.01
N ALA A 163 16.47 6.78 -4.61
CA ALA A 163 16.18 5.36 -4.65
C ALA A 163 15.39 4.94 -3.40
N VAL A 164 14.19 4.40 -3.58
CA VAL A 164 13.25 4.05 -2.50
C VAL A 164 13.48 2.63 -1.96
N PHE A 165 14.67 2.04 -2.17
CA PHE A 165 14.96 0.63 -1.87
C PHE A 165 16.18 0.42 -1.00
#